data_AF-A0A0R3WI77-F1
#
_entry.id   AF-A0A0R3WI77-F1
#
_cell.length_a   1.000
_cell.length_b   1.000
_cell.length_c   1.000
_cell.angle_alpha   90.00
_cell.angle_beta   90.00
_cell.angle_gamma   90.00
#
_symmetry.space_group_name_H-M   'P 1'
#
loop_
_entity.id
_entity.type
_entity.pdbx_description
1 polymer ?
#
loop_
_entity_poly.entity_id
_entity_poly.type
_entity_poly.pdbx_seq_one_letter_code
_entity_poly.pdbx_strand_id
1 'polypeptide(L)'
;MTADQGRGLSPMSKRRKFDEVSDTTQGVLSDADVGISGFMYTRNAGFQGTMKGSISARRLSTLNPRLNGIKLGNFSYSANSIKLGDLYGNRFSIVIRDVAAEDSVLHKAIQDWQKHGFINYFGLQRFGHCAEARTYDIGREIIRCNWEKAIDLILTPTSLDLPVVRQIKERYRRTGDAKACGDDMPQCLEKTLLLGIARHGKSIAALQTLPRNLRQLYAHSYQSLVWNKIASRRIQELGVDEDERALVGDLYFSDCPSIPKGLRSVDSSSELCYDESFAQSTVVVPVADAASAACDVEEVAGDGGGETVFESSKAPTTPAAPSRVTEGGERPLIYQVVLPLPGYDVVFPDNESGNWYTEILCEDLLKIDDFNHKVKDFALPGSYRHLVVKPEDVHYEIREYTNPQKPLVQSDYARMTANEPGSTEEASGDGDTNEKCRALVLEFTLPKAAYATMAIRELMKDVTVVQ
;
A
#
# COMPACT_ATOMS: atom_id res chain seq x y z
N MET A 1 17.60 -42.51 -28.32
CA MET A 1 18.83 -42.42 -27.51
C MET A 1 19.33 -40.98 -27.65
N THR A 2 19.41 -40.11 -26.65
CA THR A 2 19.08 -40.17 -25.21
C THR A 2 18.63 -38.76 -24.79
N ALA A 3 17.55 -38.59 -24.01
CA ALA A 3 17.59 -38.29 -22.57
C ALA A 3 18.69 -37.25 -22.21
N ASP A 4 18.40 -35.97 -21.94
CA ASP A 4 17.52 -35.32 -20.94
C ASP A 4 18.14 -35.19 -19.54
N GLN A 5 18.29 -33.94 -19.06
CA GLN A 5 17.84 -33.47 -17.74
C GLN A 5 18.06 -31.96 -17.52
N GLY A 6 17.14 -31.32 -16.78
CA GLY A 6 17.53 -30.31 -15.77
C GLY A 6 17.64 -28.82 -16.16
N ARG A 7 16.61 -28.17 -16.70
CA ARG A 7 16.49 -26.69 -16.64
C ARG A 7 15.59 -26.24 -15.49
N GLY A 8 16.18 -25.61 -14.46
CA GLY A 8 15.44 -24.98 -13.38
C GLY A 8 14.81 -23.65 -13.79
N LEU A 9 13.49 -23.50 -13.62
CA LEU A 9 12.73 -22.28 -13.92
C LEU A 9 12.33 -21.55 -12.63
N SER A 10 12.52 -20.22 -12.62
CA SER A 10 11.77 -19.27 -11.79
C SER A 10 11.91 -17.88 -12.41
N PRO A 11 10.77 -17.26 -12.77
CA PRO A 11 10.31 -16.17 -11.92
C PRO A 11 8.80 -16.23 -11.63
N MET A 12 8.42 -16.23 -10.36
CA MET A 12 7.04 -15.94 -9.96
C MET A 12 6.79 -14.43 -9.98
N SER A 13 6.07 -13.96 -11.00
CA SER A 13 5.17 -12.82 -10.86
C SER A 13 4.01 -12.95 -11.85
N LYS A 14 2.97 -13.66 -11.43
CA LYS A 14 1.63 -13.58 -12.01
C LYS A 14 0.73 -12.89 -10.99
N ARG A 15 0.13 -11.77 -11.37
CA ARG A 15 -1.08 -11.22 -10.75
C ARG A 15 -2.10 -10.86 -11.83
N ARG A 16 -2.70 -11.90 -12.39
CA ARG A 16 -4.14 -11.84 -12.75
C ARG A 16 -4.88 -12.37 -11.53
N LYS A 17 -5.96 -11.71 -11.10
CA LYS A 17 -6.93 -12.35 -10.19
C LYS A 17 -7.55 -13.54 -10.92
N PHE A 18 -7.54 -14.70 -10.27
CA PHE A 18 -8.37 -15.88 -10.56
C PHE A 18 -8.11 -16.83 -9.40
N ASP A 19 -9.09 -16.99 -8.51
CA ASP A 19 -9.24 -18.09 -7.55
C ASP A 19 -10.67 -18.00 -7.00
N GLU A 20 -11.49 -19.00 -7.28
CA GLU A 20 -12.91 -19.10 -6.94
C GLU A 20 -13.17 -20.53 -6.44
N VAL A 21 -13.46 -20.70 -5.14
CA VAL A 21 -14.05 -21.92 -4.57
C VAL A 21 -14.83 -21.55 -3.29
N SER A 22 -16.01 -22.14 -3.09
CA SER A 22 -16.80 -22.13 -1.84
C SER A 22 -16.17 -23.03 -0.75
N ASP A 23 -16.62 -23.17 0.50
CA ASP A 23 -17.85 -22.82 1.27
C ASP A 23 -17.47 -22.78 2.80
N THR A 24 -18.25 -22.50 3.85
CA THR A 24 -19.70 -22.33 4.13
C THR A 24 -19.89 -21.44 5.38
N THR A 25 -20.97 -20.62 5.48
CA THR A 25 -21.52 -19.97 6.72
C THR A 25 -20.59 -19.08 7.58
N GLN A 26 -20.90 -17.83 7.98
CA GLN A 26 -22.17 -17.09 8.09
C GLN A 26 -22.02 -15.64 7.57
N GLY A 27 -23.13 -14.99 7.19
CA GLY A 27 -23.12 -13.83 6.29
C GLY A 27 -22.62 -12.50 6.85
N VAL A 28 -21.51 -12.01 6.30
CA VAL A 28 -21.20 -10.58 6.10
C VAL A 28 -20.53 -10.43 4.73
N LEU A 29 -21.09 -9.60 3.84
CA LEU A 29 -20.50 -9.07 2.60
C LEU A 29 -19.57 -10.03 1.82
N SER A 30 -20.13 -10.81 0.91
CA SER A 30 -19.39 -11.50 -0.16
C SER A 30 -18.69 -10.49 -1.09
N ASP A 31 -17.49 -10.84 -1.56
CA ASP A 31 -16.68 -9.96 -2.40
C ASP A 31 -17.32 -9.70 -3.78
N ALA A 32 -17.73 -8.45 -4.03
CA ALA A 32 -18.00 -7.98 -5.38
C ALA A 32 -16.66 -7.88 -6.16
N ASP A 33 -16.63 -8.28 -7.43
CA ASP A 33 -15.36 -8.47 -8.14
C ASP A 33 -14.75 -7.17 -8.69
N VAL A 34 -14.27 -6.33 -7.77
CA VAL A 34 -13.63 -5.06 -8.08
C VAL A 34 -12.26 -5.33 -8.72
N GLY A 35 -12.22 -5.23 -10.05
CA GLY A 35 -11.03 -5.37 -10.89
C GLY A 35 -10.14 -4.12 -10.88
N ILE A 36 -9.37 -3.91 -9.81
CA ILE A 36 -8.42 -2.79 -9.72
C ILE A 36 -7.21 -3.03 -10.64
N SER A 37 -7.24 -2.46 -11.85
CA SER A 37 -6.17 -2.51 -12.85
C SER A 37 -5.01 -1.54 -12.52
N GLY A 38 -4.33 -1.78 -11.40
CA GLY A 38 -3.22 -0.96 -10.90
C GLY A 38 -1.92 -1.14 -11.69
N PHE A 39 -1.81 -0.54 -12.88
CA PHE A 39 -0.52 -0.44 -13.59
C PHE A 39 0.36 0.64 -12.97
N MET A 40 1.42 0.22 -12.26
CA MET A 40 2.40 1.13 -11.64
C MET A 40 3.34 1.74 -12.69
N TYR A 41 2.88 2.80 -13.36
CA TYR A 41 3.69 3.62 -14.25
C TYR A 41 4.64 4.52 -13.44
N THR A 42 5.95 4.25 -13.49
CA THR A 42 6.97 5.17 -12.98
C THR A 42 7.14 6.37 -13.93
N ARG A 43 6.19 7.31 -13.91
CA ARG A 43 6.38 8.63 -14.54
C ARG A 43 7.46 9.38 -13.76
N ASN A 44 8.51 9.81 -14.47
CA ASN A 44 9.76 10.37 -13.94
C ASN A 44 10.59 9.38 -13.11
N ALA A 45 11.73 8.96 -13.66
CA ALA A 45 12.83 8.37 -12.90
C ALA A 45 13.90 9.47 -12.69
N GLY A 46 13.75 10.26 -11.62
CA GLY A 46 14.64 11.39 -11.33
C GLY A 46 16.01 10.94 -10.82
N PHE A 47 17.03 10.93 -11.69
CA PHE A 47 18.40 10.60 -11.34
C PHE A 47 19.23 11.84 -10.97
N GLN A 48 19.87 11.81 -9.79
CA GLN A 48 20.70 12.90 -9.28
C GLN A 48 21.95 13.13 -10.15
N GLY A 49 22.03 14.32 -10.75
CA GLY A 49 23.12 14.72 -11.64
C GLY A 49 24.41 15.19 -10.97
N THR A 50 24.97 14.47 -9.99
CA THR A 50 26.32 14.75 -9.43
C THR A 50 26.99 13.56 -8.70
N MET A 51 26.74 12.30 -9.11
CA MET A 51 27.52 11.16 -8.59
C MET A 51 27.96 10.16 -9.67
N LYS A 52 29.00 9.39 -9.34
CA LYS A 52 29.72 8.43 -10.18
C LYS A 52 28.85 7.20 -10.52
N GLY A 53 27.81 7.37 -11.34
CA GLY A 53 26.88 6.28 -11.68
C GLY A 53 25.61 6.63 -12.48
N SER A 54 25.48 7.81 -13.08
CA SER A 54 24.27 8.21 -13.81
C SER A 54 23.88 7.20 -14.91
N ILE A 55 22.68 6.62 -14.80
CA ILE A 55 22.16 5.64 -15.76
C ILE A 55 21.41 6.40 -16.86
N SER A 56 21.89 6.29 -18.11
CA SER A 56 21.24 6.96 -19.23
C SER A 56 19.87 6.34 -19.57
N ALA A 57 18.92 7.18 -19.98
CA ALA A 57 17.61 6.76 -20.48
C ALA A 57 17.70 5.69 -21.59
N ARG A 58 18.74 5.75 -22.44
CA ARG A 58 19.02 4.74 -23.48
C ARG A 58 19.37 3.36 -22.88
N ARG A 59 20.11 3.31 -21.77
CA ARG A 59 20.42 2.05 -21.07
C ARG A 59 19.16 1.47 -20.42
N LEU A 60 18.28 2.30 -19.86
CA LEU A 60 17.00 1.85 -19.30
C LEU A 60 16.03 1.33 -20.37
N SER A 61 15.89 2.02 -21.52
CA SER A 61 14.96 1.58 -22.57
C SER A 61 15.34 0.23 -23.19
N THR A 62 16.64 -0.12 -23.25
CA THR A 62 17.07 -1.46 -23.70
C THR A 62 16.62 -2.62 -22.82
N LEU A 63 16.06 -2.36 -21.63
CA LEU A 63 15.47 -3.39 -20.77
C LEU A 63 14.05 -3.78 -21.19
N ASN A 64 13.31 -2.91 -21.90
CA ASN A 64 11.90 -3.11 -22.25
C ASN A 64 11.57 -4.44 -22.98
N PRO A 65 12.44 -5.03 -23.83
CA PRO A 65 12.19 -6.35 -24.42
C PRO A 65 12.35 -7.53 -23.44
N ARG A 66 13.06 -7.32 -22.31
CA ARG A 66 13.33 -8.34 -21.29
C ARG A 66 12.39 -8.24 -20.07
N LEU A 67 11.74 -7.08 -19.90
CA LEU A 67 10.78 -6.83 -18.83
C LEU A 67 9.39 -7.36 -19.22
N ASN A 68 8.91 -8.34 -18.45
CA ASN A 68 7.55 -8.86 -18.54
C ASN A 68 6.62 -8.06 -17.62
N GLY A 69 5.45 -7.64 -18.11
CA GLY A 69 4.47 -6.83 -17.36
C GLY A 69 4.89 -5.41 -16.99
N ILE A 70 6.14 -5.01 -17.26
CA ILE A 70 6.72 -3.70 -16.91
C ILE A 70 7.28 -3.06 -18.19
N LYS A 71 7.09 -1.74 -18.35
CA LYS A 71 7.71 -0.93 -19.41
C LYS A 71 8.23 0.38 -18.82
N LEU A 72 9.41 0.80 -19.28
CA LEU A 72 10.10 2.01 -18.87
C LEU A 72 10.04 3.03 -20.01
N GLY A 73 9.63 4.26 -19.71
CA GLY A 73 9.43 5.33 -20.67
C GLY A 73 9.34 6.69 -19.97
N ASN A 74 8.98 7.74 -20.73
CA ASN A 74 8.79 9.11 -20.21
C ASN A 74 9.96 9.61 -19.34
N PHE A 75 11.19 9.31 -19.77
CA PHE A 75 12.41 9.66 -19.04
C PHE A 75 12.63 11.18 -19.03
N SER A 76 12.94 11.70 -17.85
CA SER A 76 13.28 13.10 -17.58
C SER A 76 14.42 13.12 -16.56
N TYR A 77 15.31 14.11 -16.64
CA TYR A 77 16.36 14.32 -15.63
C TYR A 77 15.96 15.48 -14.72
N SER A 78 16.20 15.34 -13.43
CA SER A 78 15.84 16.30 -12.38
C SER A 78 17.03 16.48 -11.43
N ALA A 79 17.27 17.70 -10.97
CA ALA A 79 18.28 17.95 -9.93
C ALA A 79 17.86 17.32 -8.58
N ASN A 80 16.56 17.32 -8.29
CA ASN A 80 15.99 16.73 -7.08
C ASN A 80 15.63 15.26 -7.34
N SER A 81 16.03 14.38 -6.43
CA SER A 81 15.52 13.00 -6.38
C SER A 81 14.07 12.98 -5.89
N ILE A 82 13.31 12.00 -6.36
CA ILE A 82 11.94 11.73 -5.90
C ILE A 82 12.02 10.79 -4.71
N LYS A 83 11.41 11.16 -3.59
CA LYS A 83 11.35 10.40 -2.35
C LYS A 83 9.98 9.74 -2.18
N LEU A 84 9.94 8.70 -1.35
CA LEU A 84 8.68 8.15 -0.86
C LEU A 84 7.94 9.23 -0.05
N GLY A 85 6.63 9.37 -0.26
CA GLY A 85 5.84 10.50 0.24
C GLY A 85 5.73 11.72 -0.69
N ASP A 86 6.54 11.86 -1.75
CA ASP A 86 6.47 13.04 -2.66
C ASP A 86 5.23 13.06 -3.57
N LEU A 87 4.53 11.93 -3.69
CA LEU A 87 3.32 11.81 -4.52
C LEU A 87 2.12 12.46 -3.82
N TYR A 88 1.33 13.26 -4.54
CA TYR A 88 0.07 13.79 -4.02
C TYR A 88 -0.93 12.66 -3.75
N GLY A 89 -1.11 11.78 -4.73
CA GLY A 89 -2.16 10.78 -4.76
C GLY A 89 -2.06 9.87 -5.98
N ASN A 90 -3.12 9.11 -6.23
CA ASN A 90 -3.24 8.17 -7.35
C ASN A 90 -4.56 8.40 -8.07
N ARG A 91 -4.53 8.40 -9.41
CA ARG A 91 -5.74 8.33 -10.24
C ARG A 91 -6.07 6.87 -10.53
N PHE A 92 -7.31 6.50 -10.27
CA PHE A 92 -7.86 5.17 -10.49
C PHE A 92 -8.79 5.21 -11.71
N SER A 93 -8.81 4.09 -12.44
CA SER A 93 -9.83 3.77 -13.44
C SER A 93 -10.33 2.36 -13.10
N ILE A 94 -11.56 2.25 -12.61
CA ILE A 94 -12.16 1.02 -12.08
C ILE A 94 -13.38 0.67 -12.92
N VAL A 95 -13.60 -0.63 -13.12
CA VAL A 95 -14.81 -1.17 -13.73
C VAL A 95 -15.54 -1.96 -12.66
N ILE A 96 -16.74 -1.53 -12.29
CA ILE A 96 -17.69 -2.33 -11.51
C ILE A 96 -18.58 -3.05 -12.54
N ARG A 97 -18.60 -4.38 -12.48
CA ARG A 97 -19.39 -5.23 -13.37
C ARG A 97 -20.75 -5.59 -12.75
N ASP A 98 -21.61 -6.17 -13.58
CA ASP A 98 -22.90 -6.81 -13.22
C ASP A 98 -23.79 -5.91 -12.33
N VAL A 99 -23.87 -4.65 -12.74
CA VAL A 99 -24.58 -3.56 -12.04
C VAL A 99 -26.08 -3.60 -12.38
N ALA A 100 -26.90 -3.99 -11.41
CA ALA A 100 -28.35 -4.07 -11.57
C ALA A 100 -29.10 -2.76 -11.24
N ALA A 101 -28.46 -1.79 -10.58
CA ALA A 101 -29.08 -0.52 -10.21
C ALA A 101 -29.48 0.32 -11.44
N GLU A 102 -30.61 1.02 -11.36
CA GLU A 102 -31.02 2.00 -12.37
C GLU A 102 -30.02 3.17 -12.49
N ASP A 103 -29.96 3.78 -13.67
CA ASP A 103 -29.18 4.99 -13.92
C ASP A 103 -29.54 6.11 -12.92
N SER A 104 -30.81 6.26 -12.56
CA SER A 104 -31.31 7.21 -11.55
C SER A 104 -30.58 7.07 -10.19
N VAL A 105 -30.44 5.84 -9.71
CA VAL A 105 -29.75 5.48 -8.46
C VAL A 105 -28.25 5.67 -8.59
N LEU A 106 -27.65 5.24 -9.70
CA LEU A 106 -26.21 5.38 -9.96
C LEU A 106 -25.76 6.84 -10.00
N HIS A 107 -26.51 7.70 -10.70
CA HIS A 107 -26.21 9.14 -10.77
C HIS A 107 -26.29 9.78 -9.38
N LYS A 108 -27.30 9.44 -8.56
CA LYS A 108 -27.44 9.95 -7.19
C LYS A 108 -26.30 9.45 -6.29
N ALA A 109 -26.02 8.14 -6.27
CA ALA A 109 -24.99 7.55 -5.44
C ALA A 109 -23.61 8.16 -5.73
N ILE A 110 -23.28 8.41 -7.00
CA ILE A 110 -22.02 9.08 -7.38
C ILE A 110 -22.02 10.55 -6.96
N GLN A 111 -23.13 11.28 -7.07
CA GLN A 111 -23.22 12.68 -6.61
C GLN A 111 -23.07 12.81 -5.09
N ASP A 112 -23.75 11.95 -4.32
CA ASP A 112 -23.65 11.93 -2.86
C ASP A 112 -22.24 11.51 -2.42
N TRP A 113 -21.62 10.53 -3.09
CA TRP A 113 -20.23 10.10 -2.86
C TRP A 113 -19.18 11.16 -3.22
N GLN A 114 -19.38 11.93 -4.29
CA GLN A 114 -18.57 13.11 -4.62
C GLN A 114 -18.71 14.20 -3.55
N LYS A 115 -19.95 14.51 -3.17
CA LYS A 115 -20.28 15.60 -2.24
C LYS A 115 -19.79 15.31 -0.83
N HIS A 116 -20.09 14.14 -0.29
CA HIS A 116 -19.83 13.77 1.11
C HIS A 116 -18.50 13.04 1.30
N GLY A 117 -18.01 12.32 0.27
CA GLY A 117 -16.80 11.50 0.35
C GLY A 117 -17.02 10.16 1.02
N PHE A 118 -15.95 9.62 1.62
CA PHE A 118 -15.96 8.34 2.34
C PHE A 118 -15.06 8.40 3.58
N ILE A 119 -15.39 7.57 4.57
CA ILE A 119 -14.56 7.41 5.78
C ILE A 119 -13.25 6.73 5.38
N ASN A 120 -12.13 7.36 5.73
CA ASN A 120 -10.79 7.04 5.25
C ASN A 120 -10.15 5.83 5.96
N TYR A 121 -10.91 4.74 6.14
CA TYR A 121 -10.44 3.52 6.79
C TYR A 121 -9.17 2.95 6.16
N PHE A 122 -8.36 2.27 6.97
CA PHE A 122 -7.40 1.30 6.45
C PHE A 122 -8.17 0.08 5.94
N GLY A 123 -8.12 -0.18 4.63
CA GLY A 123 -8.77 -1.33 4.02
C GLY A 123 -8.06 -2.66 4.31
N LEU A 124 -8.75 -3.79 4.09
CA LEU A 124 -8.33 -5.14 4.49
C LEU A 124 -6.88 -5.51 4.09
N GLN A 125 -6.40 -5.03 2.94
CA GLN A 125 -5.00 -5.19 2.50
C GLN A 125 -3.94 -4.70 3.51
N ARG A 126 -4.29 -3.86 4.50
CA ARG A 126 -3.40 -3.40 5.58
C ARG A 126 -3.27 -4.41 6.73
N PHE A 127 -4.22 -5.34 6.85
CA PHE A 127 -4.34 -6.30 7.96
C PHE A 127 -4.02 -7.75 7.55
N GLY A 128 -3.69 -7.97 6.27
CA GLY A 128 -3.53 -9.29 5.68
C GLY A 128 -4.87 -9.88 5.21
N HIS A 129 -4.78 -10.94 4.40
CA HIS A 129 -5.94 -11.64 3.83
C HIS A 129 -6.33 -12.93 4.60
N CYS A 130 -5.62 -13.25 5.67
CA CYS A 130 -5.83 -14.45 6.49
C CYS A 130 -6.49 -14.07 7.82
N ALA A 131 -7.56 -14.78 8.20
CA ALA A 131 -8.31 -14.54 9.44
C ALA A 131 -7.59 -15.13 10.67
N GLU A 132 -6.79 -16.18 10.46
CA GLU A 132 -6.08 -16.96 11.47
C GLU A 132 -4.74 -16.31 11.90
N ALA A 133 -4.18 -15.41 11.06
CA ALA A 133 -2.88 -14.79 11.25
C ALA A 133 -2.90 -13.29 10.84
N ARG A 134 -3.81 -12.52 11.44
CA ARG A 134 -4.05 -11.11 11.10
C ARG A 134 -2.84 -10.25 11.50
N THR A 135 -2.42 -9.33 10.62
CA THR A 135 -1.19 -8.53 10.78
C THR A 135 -1.19 -7.69 12.07
N TYR A 136 -2.37 -7.24 12.51
CA TYR A 136 -2.53 -6.44 13.73
C TYR A 136 -2.40 -7.25 15.03
N ASP A 137 -2.72 -8.56 15.03
CA ASP A 137 -2.51 -9.39 16.23
C ASP A 137 -1.01 -9.55 16.49
N ILE A 138 -0.22 -9.76 15.44
CA ILE A 138 1.24 -9.77 15.48
C ILE A 138 1.75 -8.40 15.97
N GLY A 139 1.18 -7.31 15.46
CA GLY A 139 1.49 -5.94 15.91
C GLY A 139 1.25 -5.70 17.39
N ARG A 140 0.09 -6.13 17.91
CA ARG A 140 -0.25 -6.02 19.34
C ARG A 140 0.73 -6.79 20.22
N GLU A 141 1.04 -8.05 19.87
CA GLU A 141 1.98 -8.84 20.66
C GLU A 141 3.42 -8.29 20.57
N ILE A 142 3.82 -7.69 19.46
CA ILE A 142 5.09 -6.94 19.34
C ILE A 142 5.14 -5.75 20.32
N ILE A 143 4.10 -4.92 20.38
CA ILE A 143 4.05 -3.75 21.27
C ILE A 143 4.07 -4.19 22.74
N ARG A 144 3.38 -5.29 23.07
CA ARG A 144 3.41 -5.95 24.40
C ARG A 144 4.74 -6.63 24.77
N CYS A 145 5.80 -6.51 23.97
CA CYS A 145 7.07 -7.26 24.11
C CYS A 145 6.93 -8.81 24.07
N ASN A 146 5.82 -9.34 23.56
CA ASN A 146 5.47 -10.77 23.59
C ASN A 146 6.02 -11.50 22.33
N TRP A 147 7.35 -11.60 22.27
CA TRP A 147 8.09 -12.08 21.09
C TRP A 147 7.73 -13.49 20.65
N GLU A 148 7.52 -14.42 21.60
CA GLU A 148 7.15 -15.80 21.29
C GLU A 148 5.78 -15.88 20.58
N LYS A 149 4.76 -15.22 21.14
CA LYS A 149 3.42 -15.23 20.53
C LYS A 149 3.39 -14.48 19.20
N ALA A 150 4.15 -13.40 19.05
CA ALA A 150 4.31 -12.71 17.77
C ALA A 150 4.93 -13.63 16.69
N ILE A 151 5.95 -14.42 17.05
CA ILE A 151 6.58 -15.41 16.16
C ILE A 151 5.60 -16.53 15.78
N ASP A 152 4.85 -17.07 16.75
CA ASP A 152 3.91 -18.17 16.50
C ASP A 152 2.69 -17.74 15.66
N LEU A 153 2.30 -16.47 15.73
CA LEU A 153 1.31 -15.87 14.83
C LEU A 153 1.87 -15.76 13.39
N ILE A 154 3.12 -15.32 13.19
CA ILE A 154 3.75 -15.27 11.85
C ILE A 154 3.90 -16.67 11.24
N LEU A 155 4.24 -17.68 12.07
CA LEU A 155 4.43 -19.07 11.63
C LEU A 155 3.15 -19.92 11.67
N THR A 156 1.98 -19.31 11.84
CA THR A 156 0.71 -20.02 11.72
C THR A 156 0.47 -20.45 10.26
N PRO A 157 0.19 -21.74 9.99
CA PRO A 157 -0.20 -22.19 8.65
C PRO A 157 -1.55 -21.60 8.26
N THR A 158 -1.67 -21.12 7.02
CA THR A 158 -2.85 -20.44 6.50
C THR A 158 -3.39 -21.13 5.25
N SER A 159 -4.69 -20.96 4.97
CA SER A 159 -5.33 -21.41 3.72
C SER A 159 -4.74 -20.76 2.46
N LEU A 160 -4.06 -19.62 2.59
CA LEU A 160 -3.40 -18.86 1.53
C LEU A 160 -1.92 -19.21 1.34
N ASP A 161 -1.31 -19.97 2.26
CA ASP A 161 0.07 -20.43 2.10
C ASP A 161 0.20 -21.38 0.91
N LEU A 162 1.28 -21.25 0.13
CA LEU A 162 1.69 -22.28 -0.83
C LEU A 162 1.76 -23.65 -0.11
N PRO A 163 1.27 -24.76 -0.71
CA PRO A 163 1.14 -26.04 -0.02
C PRO A 163 2.42 -26.53 0.70
N VAL A 164 3.59 -26.31 0.08
CA VAL A 164 4.90 -26.62 0.68
C VAL A 164 5.21 -25.78 1.93
N VAL A 165 4.90 -24.48 1.91
CA VAL A 165 5.09 -23.59 3.07
C VAL A 165 4.17 -24.00 4.22
N ARG A 166 2.90 -24.29 3.91
CA ARG A 166 1.90 -24.76 4.88
C ARG A 166 2.33 -26.04 5.58
N GLN A 167 2.74 -27.05 4.82
CA GLN A 167 3.22 -28.34 5.35
C GLN A 167 4.46 -28.17 6.25
N ILE A 168 5.36 -27.25 5.92
CA ILE A 168 6.56 -27.00 6.75
C ILE A 168 6.20 -26.21 8.03
N LYS A 169 5.28 -25.23 7.97
CA LYS A 169 4.72 -24.57 9.16
C LYS A 169 4.00 -25.58 10.08
N GLU A 170 3.19 -26.48 9.51
CA GLU A 170 2.53 -27.56 10.25
C GLU A 170 3.53 -28.52 10.90
N ARG A 171 4.60 -28.91 10.18
CA ARG A 171 5.67 -29.75 10.73
C ARG A 171 6.37 -29.05 11.88
N TYR A 172 6.75 -27.77 11.71
CA TYR A 172 7.36 -26.97 12.77
C TYR A 172 6.47 -26.89 14.02
N ARG A 173 5.16 -26.65 13.85
CA ARG A 173 4.17 -26.64 14.94
C ARG A 173 4.07 -27.98 15.69
N ARG A 174 4.42 -29.11 15.06
CA ARG A 174 4.43 -30.45 15.68
C ARG A 174 5.76 -30.85 16.30
N THR A 175 6.90 -30.39 15.75
CA THR A 175 8.24 -30.85 16.17
C THR A 175 9.03 -29.84 17.00
N GLY A 176 8.75 -28.54 16.85
CA GLY A 176 9.59 -27.45 17.39
C GLY A 176 10.95 -27.29 16.69
N ASP A 177 11.30 -28.15 15.73
CA ASP A 177 12.60 -28.10 15.03
C ASP A 177 12.61 -26.99 13.98
N ALA A 178 12.97 -25.79 14.44
CA ALA A 178 13.14 -24.61 13.60
C ALA A 178 14.28 -24.77 12.57
N LYS A 179 15.29 -25.62 12.84
CA LYS A 179 16.44 -25.77 11.96
C LYS A 179 16.07 -26.63 10.75
N ALA A 180 15.59 -27.85 10.96
CA ALA A 180 15.17 -28.73 9.86
C ALA A 180 14.02 -28.12 9.05
N CYS A 181 13.10 -27.40 9.71
CA CYS A 181 12.05 -26.66 9.00
C CYS A 181 12.58 -25.45 8.23
N GLY A 182 13.57 -24.73 8.77
CA GLY A 182 14.26 -23.65 8.07
C GLY A 182 15.10 -24.14 6.89
N ASP A 183 15.79 -25.26 7.01
CA ASP A 183 16.63 -25.82 5.94
C ASP A 183 15.79 -26.24 4.71
N ASP A 184 14.66 -26.95 4.92
CA ASP A 184 13.75 -27.41 3.85
C ASP A 184 12.87 -26.31 3.22
N MET A 185 12.62 -25.19 3.92
CA MET A 185 11.70 -24.15 3.43
C MET A 185 12.18 -23.52 2.10
N PRO A 186 11.32 -23.24 1.11
CA PRO A 186 11.67 -22.41 -0.04
C PRO A 186 12.18 -21.02 0.38
N GLN A 187 12.76 -20.26 -0.56
CA GLN A 187 13.26 -18.91 -0.29
C GLN A 187 12.10 -17.91 -0.08
N CYS A 188 11.59 -17.85 1.14
CA CYS A 188 10.51 -16.98 1.59
C CYS A 188 10.84 -16.36 2.97
N LEU A 189 9.91 -15.52 3.48
CA LEU A 189 10.04 -14.87 4.79
C LEU A 189 10.25 -15.88 5.93
N GLU A 190 9.47 -16.95 5.93
CA GLU A 190 9.42 -17.92 7.02
C GLU A 190 10.69 -18.75 7.10
N LYS A 191 11.43 -18.91 6.00
CA LYS A 191 12.79 -19.47 6.03
C LYS A 191 13.72 -18.62 6.89
N THR A 192 13.71 -17.31 6.67
CA THR A 192 14.52 -16.34 7.42
C THR A 192 14.15 -16.28 8.90
N LEU A 193 12.85 -16.45 9.22
CA LEU A 193 12.39 -16.52 10.61
C LEU A 193 12.78 -17.84 11.29
N LEU A 194 12.52 -18.98 10.67
CA LEU A 194 12.86 -20.32 11.20
C LEU A 194 14.37 -20.46 11.43
N LEU A 195 15.20 -20.04 10.48
CA LEU A 195 16.66 -20.01 10.65
C LEU A 195 17.13 -18.96 11.68
N GLY A 196 16.34 -17.94 11.98
CA GLY A 196 16.56 -17.02 13.10
C GLY A 196 16.26 -17.68 14.45
N ILE A 197 15.12 -18.38 14.57
CA ILE A 197 14.72 -19.13 15.77
C ILE A 197 15.75 -20.22 16.08
N ALA A 198 16.25 -20.92 15.07
CA ALA A 198 17.28 -21.95 15.22
C ALA A 198 18.62 -21.42 15.81
N ARG A 199 18.88 -20.10 15.77
CA ARG A 199 20.07 -19.45 16.32
C ARG A 199 19.82 -18.73 17.64
N HIS A 200 18.62 -18.22 17.85
CA HIS A 200 18.31 -17.23 18.90
C HIS A 200 17.09 -17.58 19.76
N GLY A 201 16.48 -18.76 19.57
CA GLY A 201 15.19 -19.13 20.15
C GLY A 201 14.05 -18.23 19.62
N LYS A 202 12.85 -18.35 20.20
CA LYS A 202 11.72 -17.44 19.89
C LYS A 202 11.89 -16.07 20.56
N SER A 203 12.99 -15.38 20.27
CA SER A 203 13.34 -14.09 20.86
C SER A 203 13.24 -12.95 19.85
N ILE A 204 13.36 -11.72 20.34
CA ILE A 204 13.47 -10.54 19.48
C ILE A 204 14.61 -10.64 18.45
N ALA A 205 15.73 -11.29 18.79
CA ALA A 205 16.84 -11.48 17.84
C ALA A 205 16.46 -12.38 16.66
N ALA A 206 15.52 -13.31 16.83
CA ALA A 206 14.94 -14.07 15.72
C ALA A 206 13.97 -13.22 14.87
N LEU A 207 13.15 -12.36 15.48
CA LEU A 207 12.35 -11.39 14.72
C LEU A 207 13.22 -10.38 13.96
N GLN A 208 14.37 -10.00 14.51
CA GLN A 208 15.30 -9.05 13.89
C GLN A 208 16.11 -9.63 12.72
N THR A 209 15.98 -10.92 12.37
CA THR A 209 16.45 -11.44 11.08
C THR A 209 15.53 -11.02 9.91
N LEU A 210 14.27 -10.68 10.19
CA LEU A 210 13.31 -10.25 9.17
C LEU A 210 13.59 -8.81 8.70
N PRO A 211 13.33 -8.46 7.43
CA PRO A 211 13.51 -7.09 6.93
C PRO A 211 12.79 -6.05 7.78
N ARG A 212 13.51 -4.99 8.19
CA ARG A 212 13.02 -3.96 9.14
C ARG A 212 11.62 -3.44 8.80
N ASN A 213 11.38 -3.14 7.53
CA ASN A 213 10.15 -2.56 7.02
C ASN A 213 8.92 -3.47 7.28
N LEU A 214 9.11 -4.79 7.25
CA LEU A 214 8.07 -5.74 7.62
C LEU A 214 7.86 -5.80 9.15
N ARG A 215 8.94 -5.74 9.94
CA ARG A 215 8.86 -5.67 11.41
C ARG A 215 8.00 -4.47 11.85
N GLN A 216 8.18 -3.32 11.17
CA GLN A 216 7.39 -2.12 11.40
C GLN A 216 5.96 -2.23 10.87
N LEU A 217 5.72 -2.88 9.72
CA LEU A 217 4.37 -3.10 9.18
C LEU A 217 3.43 -3.75 10.20
N TYR A 218 3.90 -4.75 10.96
CA TYR A 218 3.11 -5.37 12.02
C TYR A 218 2.64 -4.33 13.06
N ALA A 219 3.57 -3.61 13.69
CA ALA A 219 3.25 -2.61 14.72
C ALA A 219 2.37 -1.47 14.18
N HIS A 220 2.65 -0.97 12.97
CA HIS A 220 1.82 0.04 12.30
C HIS A 220 0.42 -0.47 11.92
N SER A 221 0.24 -1.78 11.67
CA SER A 221 -1.09 -2.34 11.40
C SER A 221 -1.96 -2.39 12.65
N TYR A 222 -1.38 -2.46 13.86
CA TYR A 222 -2.14 -2.30 15.10
C TYR A 222 -2.59 -0.84 15.30
N GLN A 223 -1.74 0.15 15.01
CA GLN A 223 -2.17 1.56 14.96
C GLN A 223 -3.35 1.76 13.98
N SER A 224 -3.27 1.14 12.79
CA SER A 224 -4.35 1.16 11.79
C SER A 224 -5.67 0.52 12.29
N LEU A 225 -5.60 -0.51 13.16
CA LEU A 225 -6.80 -1.12 13.76
C LEU A 225 -7.45 -0.17 14.76
N VAL A 226 -6.67 0.39 15.70
CA VAL A 226 -7.17 1.32 16.72
C VAL A 226 -7.79 2.55 16.03
N TRP A 227 -7.13 3.09 15.00
CA TRP A 227 -7.67 4.18 14.20
C TRP A 227 -9.01 3.82 13.53
N ASN A 228 -9.13 2.63 12.93
CA ASN A 228 -10.40 2.19 12.35
C ASN A 228 -11.50 2.06 13.41
N LYS A 229 -11.21 1.53 14.62
CA LYS A 229 -12.18 1.48 15.73
C LYS A 229 -12.66 2.89 16.11
N ILE A 230 -11.74 3.83 16.32
CA ILE A 230 -12.07 5.22 16.71
C ILE A 230 -12.83 5.94 15.60
N ALA A 231 -12.43 5.79 14.33
CA ALA A 231 -13.10 6.42 13.19
C ALA A 231 -14.56 5.95 13.04
N SER A 232 -14.80 4.64 13.18
CA SER A 232 -16.18 4.09 13.24
C SER A 232 -16.97 4.71 14.39
N ARG A 233 -16.40 4.70 15.59
CA ARG A 233 -17.07 5.19 16.81
C ARG A 233 -17.34 6.70 16.76
N ARG A 234 -16.42 7.49 16.20
CA ARG A 234 -16.54 8.95 16.03
C ARG A 234 -17.70 9.32 15.11
N ILE A 235 -17.95 8.56 14.05
CA ILE A 235 -19.09 8.76 13.17
C ILE A 235 -20.38 8.18 13.77
N GLN A 236 -20.30 7.07 14.52
CA GLN A 236 -21.48 6.38 15.06
C GLN A 236 -22.07 7.04 16.32
N GLU A 237 -21.24 7.46 17.28
CA GLU A 237 -21.70 7.98 18.58
C GLU A 237 -21.82 9.51 18.59
N LEU A 238 -20.91 10.22 17.91
CA LEU A 238 -20.91 11.69 17.84
C LEU A 238 -21.49 12.25 16.52
N GLY A 239 -21.75 11.40 15.52
CA GLY A 239 -22.43 11.80 14.29
C GLY A 239 -21.65 12.77 13.39
N VAL A 240 -22.40 13.42 12.50
CA VAL A 240 -21.94 14.49 11.60
C VAL A 240 -22.91 15.66 11.75
N ASP A 241 -22.36 16.87 11.83
CA ASP A 241 -23.12 18.13 11.91
C ASP A 241 -23.88 18.41 10.60
N GLU A 242 -25.01 19.11 10.65
CA GLU A 242 -25.88 19.33 9.47
C GLU A 242 -25.14 20.03 8.31
N ASP A 243 -24.20 20.94 8.62
CA ASP A 243 -23.37 21.67 7.67
C ASP A 243 -22.03 20.95 7.33
N GLU A 244 -21.93 19.64 7.59
CA GLU A 244 -20.68 18.85 7.52
C GLU A 244 -19.53 19.43 8.39
N ARG A 245 -19.84 20.19 9.44
CA ARG A 245 -18.83 20.81 10.30
C ARG A 245 -18.25 19.83 11.33
N ALA A 246 -17.01 20.10 11.73
CA ALA A 246 -16.36 19.44 12.85
C ALA A 246 -17.05 19.76 14.18
N LEU A 247 -16.85 18.90 15.18
CA LEU A 247 -17.35 19.13 16.54
C LEU A 247 -16.26 19.76 17.41
N VAL A 248 -16.68 20.41 18.50
CA VAL A 248 -15.76 20.94 19.51
C VAL A 248 -14.88 19.80 20.05
N GLY A 249 -13.61 20.09 20.28
CA GLY A 249 -12.61 19.11 20.71
C GLY A 249 -12.05 18.20 19.61
N ASP A 250 -12.59 18.22 18.38
CA ASP A 250 -11.96 17.52 17.24
C ASP A 250 -10.59 18.15 16.91
N LEU A 251 -9.68 17.36 16.35
CA LEU A 251 -8.41 17.82 15.79
C LEU A 251 -8.54 18.07 14.28
N TYR A 252 -7.86 19.07 13.73
CA TYR A 252 -7.91 19.37 12.30
C TYR A 252 -6.62 19.99 11.76
N PHE A 253 -6.44 19.92 10.43
CA PHE A 253 -5.48 20.77 9.71
C PHE A 253 -6.23 21.82 8.87
N SER A 254 -5.81 23.08 8.95
CA SER A 254 -6.43 24.18 8.19
C SER A 254 -6.30 23.98 6.68
N ASP A 255 -5.12 23.54 6.22
CA ASP A 255 -4.91 23.15 4.83
C ASP A 255 -5.48 21.75 4.59
N CYS A 256 -6.53 21.66 3.78
CA CYS A 256 -6.93 20.40 3.14
C CYS A 256 -5.97 20.09 1.99
N PRO A 257 -5.65 18.83 1.67
CA PRO A 257 -4.83 18.47 0.51
C PRO A 257 -5.37 18.91 -0.87
N SER A 258 -6.56 19.51 -0.95
CA SER A 258 -7.13 20.11 -2.17
C SER A 258 -6.17 21.11 -2.83
N ILE A 259 -5.74 20.76 -4.03
CA ILE A 259 -4.63 21.32 -4.85
C ILE A 259 -4.44 22.85 -4.76
N PRO A 260 -3.25 23.31 -4.32
CA PRO A 260 -2.47 24.31 -5.04
C PRO A 260 -1.55 23.62 -6.07
N LYS A 261 -1.41 24.18 -7.28
CA LYS A 261 -0.53 23.64 -8.34
C LYS A 261 0.96 23.86 -8.03
N GLY A 262 1.45 23.20 -6.99
CA GLY A 262 2.82 23.37 -6.51
C GLY A 262 3.10 22.68 -5.17
N LEU A 263 3.38 21.37 -5.23
CA LEU A 263 4.29 20.64 -4.33
C LEU A 263 4.24 21.01 -2.82
N ARG A 264 3.42 20.30 -2.03
CA ARG A 264 3.63 20.19 -0.57
C ARG A 264 3.42 18.75 -0.08
N SER A 265 4.30 18.31 0.82
CA SER A 265 4.14 17.05 1.55
C SER A 265 3.28 17.26 2.79
N VAL A 266 2.54 16.22 3.16
CA VAL A 266 2.10 15.97 4.53
C VAL A 266 2.53 14.54 4.87
N ASP A 267 3.21 14.33 5.99
CA ASP A 267 3.76 13.02 6.33
C ASP A 267 2.68 12.06 6.81
N SER A 268 2.48 10.96 6.07
CA SER A 268 1.66 9.85 6.53
C SER A 268 2.58 8.67 6.89
N SER A 269 2.72 8.41 8.19
CA SER A 269 3.64 7.39 8.74
C SER A 269 3.32 5.95 8.28
N SER A 270 2.26 5.75 7.48
CA SER A 270 2.02 4.50 6.75
C SER A 270 3.11 4.14 5.73
N GLU A 271 3.92 5.11 5.28
CA GLU A 271 4.91 4.96 4.21
C GLU A 271 6.36 4.74 4.71
N LEU A 272 6.63 4.67 6.01
CA LEU A 272 7.99 4.47 6.58
C LEU A 272 8.59 3.05 6.38
N CYS A 273 8.15 2.35 5.33
CA CYS A 273 8.56 0.99 4.98
C CYS A 273 9.61 0.94 3.85
N TYR A 274 10.53 1.92 3.80
CA TYR A 274 11.71 1.90 2.92
C TYR A 274 12.97 2.39 3.65
N ASP A 275 14.13 1.89 3.21
CA ASP A 275 15.46 2.19 3.75
C ASP A 275 16.46 2.16 2.60
N GLU A 276 17.30 3.19 2.49
CA GLU A 276 18.31 3.32 1.43
C GLU A 276 19.51 2.36 1.60
N SER A 277 19.61 1.64 2.74
CA SER A 277 20.70 0.68 3.00
C SER A 277 20.87 -0.41 1.92
N PHE A 278 19.84 -0.69 1.12
CA PHE A 278 19.94 -1.62 -0.01
C PHE A 278 20.71 -1.08 -1.22
N ALA A 279 20.96 0.24 -1.31
CA ALA A 279 21.73 0.86 -2.39
C ALA A 279 23.21 0.45 -2.40
N GLN A 280 23.73 -0.12 -1.30
CA GLN A 280 25.14 -0.51 -1.18
C GLN A 280 25.44 -1.96 -1.62
N SER A 281 24.46 -2.68 -2.18
CA SER A 281 24.72 -3.92 -2.93
C SER A 281 25.19 -3.59 -4.34
N THR A 282 26.51 -3.44 -4.52
CA THR A 282 27.13 -3.29 -5.85
C THR A 282 26.92 -4.55 -6.69
N VAL A 283 25.89 -4.54 -7.54
CA VAL A 283 25.70 -5.57 -8.57
C VAL A 283 26.78 -5.40 -9.63
N VAL A 284 27.91 -6.10 -9.42
CA VAL A 284 28.98 -6.23 -10.42
C VAL A 284 28.42 -7.06 -11.57
N VAL A 285 27.87 -6.37 -12.57
CA VAL A 285 27.52 -6.99 -13.85
C VAL A 285 28.84 -7.37 -14.54
N PRO A 286 29.12 -8.66 -14.79
CA PRO A 286 30.33 -9.06 -15.50
C PRO A 286 30.26 -8.53 -16.92
N VAL A 287 31.19 -7.63 -17.26
CA VAL A 287 31.39 -7.20 -18.65
C VAL A 287 32.11 -8.34 -19.36
N ALA A 288 31.42 -9.00 -20.28
CA ALA A 288 32.06 -9.96 -21.18
C ALA A 288 32.95 -9.21 -22.18
N ASP A 289 34.15 -9.73 -22.43
CA ASP A 289 35.15 -9.07 -23.28
C ASP A 289 34.65 -8.77 -24.69
N ALA A 290 34.83 -7.52 -25.12
CA ALA A 290 34.52 -7.05 -26.47
C ALA A 290 35.55 -6.01 -26.94
N ALA A 291 36.60 -6.51 -27.60
CA ALA A 291 37.52 -5.85 -28.52
C ALA A 291 37.92 -4.37 -28.27
N SER A 292 39.23 -4.19 -28.08
CA SER A 292 39.96 -2.92 -28.04
C SER A 292 39.56 -1.87 -29.08
N ALA A 293 39.38 -0.63 -28.62
CA ALA A 293 39.70 0.58 -29.35
C ALA A 293 40.27 1.61 -28.37
N ALA A 294 41.52 2.03 -28.55
CA ALA A 294 42.18 2.99 -27.67
C ALA A 294 41.87 4.43 -28.09
N CYS A 295 41.71 5.32 -27.10
CA CYS A 295 41.80 6.76 -27.27
C CYS A 295 42.25 7.41 -25.96
N ASP A 296 43.47 7.94 -25.96
CA ASP A 296 44.13 8.53 -24.80
C ASP A 296 43.60 9.95 -24.52
N VAL A 297 43.38 10.27 -23.23
CA VAL A 297 43.37 11.64 -22.71
C VAL A 297 44.04 11.61 -21.33
N GLU A 298 44.89 12.61 -21.09
CA GLU A 298 45.91 12.58 -20.02
C GLU A 298 45.36 12.83 -18.60
N GLU A 299 46.09 12.33 -17.59
CA GLU A 299 45.94 12.82 -16.22
C GLU A 299 46.51 14.25 -16.09
N VAL A 300 45.70 15.17 -15.56
CA VAL A 300 46.20 16.45 -15.03
C VAL A 300 45.92 16.48 -13.53
N ALA A 301 46.98 16.32 -12.73
CA ALA A 301 46.90 16.46 -11.29
C ALA A 301 46.72 17.94 -10.90
N GLY A 302 45.72 18.22 -10.06
CA GLY A 302 45.44 19.55 -9.53
C GLY A 302 44.98 19.46 -8.09
N ASP A 303 45.87 19.79 -7.17
CA ASP A 303 45.61 19.90 -5.73
C ASP A 303 44.90 21.22 -5.39
N GLY A 304 44.19 21.28 -4.25
CA GLY A 304 43.45 22.46 -3.80
C GLY A 304 42.12 22.10 -3.14
N GLY A 305 42.15 21.66 -1.89
CA GLY A 305 40.96 21.24 -1.13
C GLY A 305 39.99 22.37 -0.79
N GLY A 306 38.70 22.02 -0.68
CA GLY A 306 37.62 22.90 -0.23
C GLY A 306 36.40 22.10 0.22
N GLU A 307 36.38 21.67 1.48
CA GLU A 307 35.27 20.91 2.05
C GLU A 307 34.03 21.78 2.27
N THR A 308 33.16 21.88 1.26
CA THR A 308 31.79 22.39 1.43
C THR A 308 30.95 21.33 2.12
N VAL A 309 30.94 21.36 3.45
CA VAL A 309 30.08 20.50 4.29
C VAL A 309 28.61 20.83 4.03
N PHE A 310 27.99 20.09 3.10
CA PHE A 310 26.55 20.10 2.90
C PHE A 310 25.89 19.34 4.06
N GLU A 311 25.48 20.06 5.10
CA GLU A 311 24.61 19.50 6.14
C GLU A 311 23.29 19.04 5.53
N SER A 312 23.10 17.74 5.43
CA SER A 312 21.81 17.12 5.10
C SER A 312 20.89 17.22 6.31
N SER A 313 20.23 18.37 6.44
CA SER A 313 19.25 18.64 7.49
C SER A 313 18.16 17.57 7.48
N LYS A 314 18.20 16.67 8.48
CA LYS A 314 17.13 15.70 8.70
C LYS A 314 15.86 16.47 9.00
N ALA A 315 14.80 16.17 8.24
CA ALA A 315 13.45 16.57 8.64
C ALA A 315 13.16 16.03 10.06
N PRO A 316 12.52 16.83 10.93
CA PRO A 316 12.18 16.36 12.27
C PRO A 316 11.27 15.14 12.19
N THR A 317 11.50 14.16 13.06
CA THR A 317 10.72 12.90 13.10
C THR A 317 9.39 13.06 13.87
N THR A 318 9.08 14.28 14.27
CA THR A 318 7.91 14.69 15.05
C THR A 318 6.70 14.91 14.15
N PRO A 319 5.53 14.29 14.43
CA PRO A 319 4.30 14.55 13.69
C PRO A 319 3.88 16.04 13.70
N ALA A 320 3.41 16.56 12.57
CA ALA A 320 2.90 17.93 12.49
C ALA A 320 1.70 18.14 13.42
N ALA A 321 1.78 19.11 14.33
CA ALA A 321 0.75 19.34 15.34
C ALA A 321 -0.56 19.90 14.74
N PRO A 322 -1.72 19.24 14.92
CA PRO A 322 -3.00 19.74 14.44
C PRO A 322 -3.56 20.86 15.32
N SER A 323 -4.45 21.65 14.75
CA SER A 323 -5.28 22.61 15.49
C SER A 323 -6.45 21.91 16.18
N ARG A 324 -7.00 22.54 17.22
CA ARG A 324 -8.14 22.04 18.02
C ARG A 324 -9.38 22.88 17.72
N VAL A 325 -10.53 22.26 17.52
CA VAL A 325 -11.81 22.96 17.35
C VAL A 325 -12.30 23.43 18.72
N THR A 326 -12.54 24.74 18.87
CA THR A 326 -13.07 25.33 20.12
C THR A 326 -14.53 25.76 19.96
N GLU A 327 -15.21 26.08 21.07
CA GLU A 327 -16.57 26.62 21.05
C GLU A 327 -16.69 27.98 20.35
N GLY A 328 -15.59 28.75 20.26
CA GLY A 328 -15.55 30.08 19.66
C GLY A 328 -14.86 30.11 18.30
N GLY A 329 -15.62 30.39 17.24
CA GLY A 329 -15.11 30.62 15.89
C GLY A 329 -15.88 29.86 14.81
N GLU A 330 -15.44 29.97 13.55
CA GLU A 330 -15.94 29.09 12.48
C GLU A 330 -15.33 27.70 12.66
N ARG A 331 -16.19 26.68 12.83
CA ARG A 331 -15.76 25.29 12.92
C ARG A 331 -15.28 24.82 11.53
N PRO A 332 -14.16 24.09 11.40
CA PRO A 332 -13.70 23.55 10.12
C PRO A 332 -14.69 22.49 9.60
N LEU A 333 -14.53 22.08 8.34
CA LEU A 333 -15.35 21.03 7.72
C LEU A 333 -14.79 19.63 8.03
N ILE A 334 -15.63 18.61 8.04
CA ILE A 334 -15.28 17.25 8.52
C ILE A 334 -14.15 16.57 7.73
N TYR A 335 -13.89 16.99 6.49
CA TYR A 335 -12.74 16.51 5.71
C TYR A 335 -11.40 17.09 6.19
N GLN A 336 -11.40 18.22 6.93
CA GLN A 336 -10.21 18.76 7.60
C GLN A 336 -9.93 18.04 8.94
N VAL A 337 -10.93 17.35 9.52
CA VAL A 337 -10.79 16.63 10.78
C VAL A 337 -9.83 15.46 10.63
N VAL A 338 -8.90 15.34 11.58
CA VAL A 338 -7.93 14.26 11.67
C VAL A 338 -8.08 13.50 12.99
N LEU A 339 -7.80 12.20 12.95
CA LEU A 339 -7.68 11.35 14.13
C LEU A 339 -6.23 10.83 14.23
N PRO A 340 -5.63 10.78 15.44
CA PRO A 340 -4.27 10.29 15.62
C PRO A 340 -4.17 8.77 15.43
N LEU A 341 -3.07 8.31 14.81
CA LEU A 341 -2.54 6.96 15.01
C LEU A 341 -1.87 6.94 16.39
N PRO A 342 -2.24 6.03 17.32
CA PRO A 342 -1.72 6.04 18.68
C PRO A 342 -0.19 5.91 18.70
N GLY A 343 0.47 6.75 19.49
CA GLY A 343 1.93 6.84 19.59
C GLY A 343 2.36 7.81 20.68
N TYR A 344 3.66 7.90 20.94
CA TYR A 344 4.22 8.69 22.05
C TYR A 344 4.40 10.20 21.77
N ASP A 345 4.16 10.64 20.52
CA ASP A 345 4.44 11.99 20.02
C ASP A 345 3.21 12.55 19.25
N VAL A 346 2.01 12.21 19.72
CA VAL A 346 0.72 12.70 19.20
C VAL A 346 -0.18 13.22 20.31
N VAL A 347 -1.03 14.19 19.96
CA VAL A 347 -2.10 14.69 20.83
C VAL A 347 -3.43 14.04 20.47
N PHE A 348 -4.31 13.92 21.46
CA PHE A 348 -5.67 13.36 21.30
C PHE A 348 -6.73 14.47 21.26
N PRO A 349 -7.91 14.21 20.65
CA PRO A 349 -9.09 15.07 20.74
C PRO A 349 -9.48 15.35 22.19
N ASP A 350 -10.06 16.52 22.46
CA ASP A 350 -10.54 16.89 23.81
C ASP A 350 -12.00 16.46 24.07
N ASN A 351 -12.70 16.01 23.02
CA ASN A 351 -14.03 15.41 23.15
C ASN A 351 -13.94 13.91 23.49
N GLU A 352 -15.10 13.26 23.62
CA GLU A 352 -15.21 11.86 24.04
C GLU A 352 -14.32 10.90 23.23
N SER A 353 -14.04 11.22 21.96
CA SER A 353 -13.20 10.39 21.11
C SER A 353 -11.73 10.28 21.55
N GLY A 354 -11.24 11.22 22.38
CA GLY A 354 -9.94 11.10 23.04
C GLY A 354 -9.92 9.99 24.12
N ASN A 355 -11.00 9.85 24.89
CA ASN A 355 -11.09 8.86 25.97
C ASN A 355 -11.12 7.43 25.44
N TRP A 356 -11.81 7.21 24.31
CA TRP A 356 -11.95 5.89 23.70
C TRP A 356 -10.61 5.25 23.29
N TYR A 357 -9.55 6.03 23.03
CA TYR A 357 -8.21 5.48 22.82
C TYR A 357 -7.71 4.73 24.05
N THR A 358 -7.95 5.27 25.24
CA THR A 358 -7.57 4.62 26.50
C THR A 358 -8.41 3.37 26.73
N GLU A 359 -9.72 3.43 26.45
CA GLU A 359 -10.63 2.27 26.56
C GLU A 359 -10.19 1.11 25.65
N ILE A 360 -10.00 1.39 24.35
CA ILE A 360 -9.64 0.40 23.33
C ILE A 360 -8.24 -0.19 23.56
N LEU A 361 -7.27 0.61 24.03
CA LEU A 361 -5.96 0.07 24.41
C LEU A 361 -6.06 -0.79 25.68
N CYS A 362 -6.91 -0.43 26.65
CA CYS A 362 -7.14 -1.26 27.84
C CYS A 362 -7.79 -2.62 27.50
N GLU A 363 -8.72 -2.70 26.54
CA GLU A 363 -9.25 -3.99 26.01
C GLU A 363 -8.10 -4.91 25.56
N ASP A 364 -7.11 -4.31 24.89
CA ASP A 364 -5.93 -4.97 24.36
C ASP A 364 -4.75 -4.99 25.36
N LEU A 365 -4.98 -4.76 26.66
CA LEU A 365 -3.96 -4.80 27.73
C LEU A 365 -2.72 -3.93 27.42
N LEU A 366 -2.95 -2.77 26.81
CA LEU A 366 -1.95 -1.80 26.39
C LEU A 366 -2.27 -0.41 26.94
N LYS A 367 -1.26 0.46 26.95
CA LYS A 367 -1.34 1.89 27.25
C LYS A 367 -0.63 2.68 26.16
N ILE A 368 -0.82 4.00 26.15
CA ILE A 368 -0.12 4.87 25.19
C ILE A 368 1.41 4.84 25.39
N ASP A 369 1.87 4.68 26.63
CA ASP A 369 3.30 4.57 26.97
C ASP A 369 4.00 3.38 26.30
N ASP A 370 3.28 2.27 26.04
CA ASP A 370 3.85 1.07 25.42
C ASP A 370 4.30 1.32 23.96
N PHE A 371 3.75 2.36 23.32
CA PHE A 371 4.19 2.81 22.00
C PHE A 371 5.56 3.52 22.04
N ASN A 372 6.00 4.02 23.21
CA ASN A 372 7.39 4.46 23.45
C ASN A 372 8.30 3.24 23.70
N HIS A 373 8.28 2.32 22.73
CA HIS A 373 8.81 0.99 22.90
C HIS A 373 10.35 0.99 23.03
N LYS A 374 10.87 0.27 24.04
CA LYS A 374 12.31 0.23 24.40
C LYS A 374 13.24 -0.15 23.26
N VAL A 375 12.75 -0.90 22.28
CA VAL A 375 13.45 -1.24 21.04
C VAL A 375 13.02 -0.27 19.95
N LYS A 376 13.96 0.54 19.47
CA LYS A 376 13.75 1.66 18.53
C LYS A 376 13.04 1.29 17.21
N ASP A 377 13.13 0.03 16.76
CA ASP A 377 12.40 -0.44 15.57
C ASP A 377 10.88 -0.39 15.74
N PHE A 378 10.39 -0.57 16.97
CA PHE A 378 8.97 -0.61 17.32
C PHE A 378 8.51 0.62 18.10
N ALA A 379 9.39 1.62 18.28
CA ALA A 379 9.02 2.89 18.89
C ALA A 379 8.17 3.68 17.89
N LEU A 380 6.93 3.98 18.27
CA LEU A 380 5.91 4.55 17.39
C LEU A 380 5.56 5.98 17.87
N PRO A 381 6.07 7.05 17.22
CA PRO A 381 5.68 8.42 17.58
C PRO A 381 4.19 8.67 17.31
N GLY A 382 3.63 8.01 16.30
CA GLY A 382 2.27 8.23 15.84
C GLY A 382 2.24 9.00 14.51
N SER A 383 1.07 9.50 14.17
CA SER A 383 0.79 10.33 12.98
C SER A 383 -0.64 10.85 13.07
N TYR A 384 -1.05 11.71 12.13
CA TYR A 384 -2.45 12.11 11.99
C TYR A 384 -3.00 11.67 10.64
N ARG A 385 -4.30 11.38 10.57
CA ARG A 385 -4.97 10.92 9.36
C ARG A 385 -6.38 11.52 9.27
N HIS A 386 -6.70 12.11 8.13
CA HIS A 386 -8.03 12.67 7.84
C HIS A 386 -9.12 11.61 8.01
N LEU A 387 -10.19 11.97 8.71
CA LEU A 387 -11.33 11.10 9.00
C LEU A 387 -12.15 10.79 7.73
N VAL A 388 -12.43 11.83 6.93
CA VAL A 388 -13.14 11.74 5.65
C VAL A 388 -12.22 12.16 4.51
N VAL A 389 -12.31 11.47 3.38
CA VAL A 389 -11.67 11.86 2.11
C VAL A 389 -12.74 12.00 1.05
N LYS A 390 -12.70 13.07 0.25
CA LYS A 390 -13.57 13.26 -0.91
C LYS A 390 -12.79 12.89 -2.19
N PRO A 391 -13.42 12.19 -3.16
CA PRO A 391 -12.75 11.84 -4.42
C PRO A 391 -12.70 13.05 -5.35
N GLU A 392 -11.55 13.24 -6.01
CA GLU A 392 -11.30 14.32 -6.97
C GLU A 392 -11.36 13.80 -8.42
N ASP A 393 -11.39 14.70 -9.42
CA ASP A 393 -11.37 14.38 -10.86
C ASP A 393 -12.36 13.28 -11.30
N VAL A 394 -13.55 13.24 -10.68
CA VAL A 394 -14.49 12.12 -10.83
C VAL A 394 -15.22 12.17 -12.17
N HIS A 395 -15.03 11.13 -12.98
CA HIS A 395 -15.74 10.89 -14.23
C HIS A 395 -16.30 9.47 -14.25
N TYR A 396 -17.44 9.25 -14.90
CA TYR A 396 -18.02 7.91 -15.04
C TYR A 396 -18.78 7.74 -16.35
N GLU A 397 -18.97 6.48 -16.73
CA GLU A 397 -19.71 6.06 -17.90
C GLU A 397 -20.37 4.69 -17.64
N ILE A 398 -21.65 4.54 -17.99
CA ILE A 398 -22.35 3.25 -17.91
C ILE A 398 -22.20 2.56 -19.28
N ARG A 399 -21.69 1.33 -19.30
CA ARG A 399 -21.44 0.55 -20.52
C ARG A 399 -22.14 -0.80 -20.48
N GLU A 400 -22.79 -1.18 -21.58
CA GLU A 400 -23.22 -2.55 -21.83
C GLU A 400 -22.04 -3.45 -22.22
N TYR A 401 -22.10 -4.73 -21.87
CA TYR A 401 -21.20 -5.77 -22.39
C TYR A 401 -21.87 -7.15 -22.37
N THR A 402 -21.40 -8.04 -23.25
CA THR A 402 -21.80 -9.46 -23.27
C THR A 402 -20.68 -10.40 -22.80
N ASN A 403 -19.41 -9.98 -22.90
CA ASN A 403 -18.24 -10.80 -22.55
C ASN A 403 -17.52 -10.23 -21.30
N PRO A 404 -17.60 -10.89 -20.12
CA PRO A 404 -16.94 -10.43 -18.89
C PRO A 404 -15.40 -10.41 -18.95
N GLN A 405 -14.80 -11.20 -19.83
CA GLN A 405 -13.33 -11.26 -19.99
C GLN A 405 -12.78 -10.14 -20.89
N LYS A 406 -13.63 -9.48 -21.70
CA LYS A 406 -13.22 -8.35 -22.54
C LYS A 406 -13.01 -7.08 -21.68
N PRO A 407 -11.80 -6.47 -21.66
CA PRO A 407 -11.55 -5.27 -20.88
C PRO A 407 -12.40 -4.08 -21.35
N LEU A 408 -13.08 -3.41 -20.41
CA LEU A 408 -13.87 -2.21 -20.70
C LEU A 408 -13.07 -0.90 -20.57
N VAL A 409 -11.84 -0.97 -20.06
CA VAL A 409 -10.88 0.15 -20.01
C VAL A 409 -9.57 -0.30 -20.65
N GLN A 410 -9.00 0.52 -21.53
CA GLN A 410 -7.71 0.25 -22.15
C GLN A 410 -6.56 0.62 -21.21
N SER A 411 -5.54 -0.23 -21.10
CA SER A 411 -4.30 0.13 -20.40
C SER A 411 -3.44 1.07 -21.23
N ASP A 412 -2.57 1.85 -20.58
CA ASP A 412 -1.59 2.71 -21.27
C ASP A 412 -0.70 1.92 -22.25
N TYR A 413 -0.41 0.65 -21.98
CA TYR A 413 0.30 -0.22 -22.92
C TYR A 413 -0.53 -0.51 -24.19
N ALA A 414 -1.80 -0.89 -24.03
CA ALA A 414 -2.69 -1.13 -25.17
C ALA A 414 -2.89 0.14 -26.02
N ARG A 415 -3.00 1.31 -25.38
CA ARG A 415 -3.07 2.63 -26.04
C ARG A 415 -1.78 2.98 -26.81
N MET A 416 -0.62 2.53 -26.34
CA MET A 416 0.65 2.71 -27.06
C MET A 416 0.74 1.78 -28.27
N THR A 417 0.40 0.49 -28.12
CA THR A 417 0.49 -0.48 -29.23
C THR A 417 -0.59 -0.28 -30.29
N ALA A 418 -1.78 0.18 -29.93
CA ALA A 418 -2.90 0.40 -30.88
C ALA A 418 -2.63 1.49 -31.94
N ASN A 419 -1.56 2.28 -31.77
CA ASN A 419 -1.11 3.28 -32.74
C ASN A 419 0.01 2.74 -33.67
N GLU A 420 0.46 1.49 -33.52
CA GLU A 420 1.37 0.87 -34.49
C GLU A 420 0.59 0.42 -35.74
N PRO A 421 1.02 0.79 -36.96
CA PRO A 421 0.30 0.48 -38.20
C PRO A 421 0.40 -1.02 -38.53
N GLY A 422 -0.49 -1.81 -37.94
CA GLY A 422 -0.59 -3.25 -38.08
C GLY A 422 -1.52 -3.94 -37.09
N SER A 423 -1.82 -3.33 -35.94
CA SER A 423 -2.70 -3.92 -34.91
C SER A 423 -4.19 -3.65 -35.18
N THR A 424 -4.69 -4.02 -36.36
CA THR A 424 -6.14 -4.08 -36.60
C THR A 424 -6.69 -5.34 -35.94
N GLU A 425 -7.11 -5.25 -34.68
CA GLU A 425 -7.99 -6.28 -34.11
C GLU A 425 -9.35 -6.16 -34.81
N GLU A 426 -9.53 -6.93 -35.88
CA GLU A 426 -10.78 -7.00 -36.61
C GLU A 426 -11.91 -7.39 -35.66
N ALA A 427 -13.03 -6.67 -35.74
CA ALA A 427 -14.21 -6.97 -34.95
C ALA A 427 -14.90 -8.23 -35.49
N SER A 428 -14.38 -9.40 -35.10
CA SER A 428 -15.08 -10.68 -35.27
C SER A 428 -16.42 -10.58 -34.54
N GLY A 429 -17.49 -10.39 -35.30
CA GLY A 429 -18.85 -10.27 -34.80
C GLY A 429 -19.33 -11.60 -34.26
N ASP A 430 -19.03 -11.87 -32.99
CA ASP A 430 -19.47 -13.07 -32.30
C ASP A 430 -20.99 -13.01 -32.12
N GLY A 431 -21.70 -13.92 -32.78
CA GLY A 431 -23.16 -13.99 -32.83
C GLY A 431 -23.75 -14.60 -31.56
N ASP A 432 -23.28 -14.14 -30.41
CA ASP A 432 -23.46 -14.78 -29.11
C ASP A 432 -24.79 -14.36 -28.47
N THR A 433 -25.56 -15.35 -28.01
CA THR A 433 -26.87 -15.17 -27.36
C THR A 433 -26.75 -14.81 -25.87
N ASN A 434 -25.60 -14.29 -25.45
CA ASN A 434 -25.34 -13.91 -24.07
C ASN A 434 -26.14 -12.67 -23.63
N GLU A 435 -26.57 -12.69 -22.37
CA GLU A 435 -27.38 -11.62 -21.78
C GLU A 435 -26.57 -10.31 -21.66
N LYS A 436 -27.24 -9.17 -21.86
CA LYS A 436 -26.60 -7.86 -21.82
C LYS A 436 -26.38 -7.41 -20.37
N CYS A 437 -25.17 -7.61 -19.86
CA CYS A 437 -24.74 -7.07 -18.58
C CYS A 437 -24.42 -5.56 -18.68
N ARG A 438 -24.54 -4.85 -17.56
CA ARG A 438 -24.18 -3.43 -17.40
C ARG A 438 -22.99 -3.27 -16.45
N ALA A 439 -22.06 -2.40 -16.80
CA ALA A 439 -20.92 -2.00 -15.98
C ALA A 439 -20.89 -0.49 -15.75
N LEU A 440 -20.44 -0.08 -14.57
CA LEU A 440 -20.03 1.29 -14.29
C LEU A 440 -18.52 1.38 -14.47
N VAL A 441 -18.08 2.13 -15.49
CA VAL A 441 -16.69 2.60 -15.59
C VAL A 441 -16.58 3.88 -14.78
N LEU A 442 -15.65 3.91 -13.81
CA LEU A 442 -15.50 5.01 -12.86
C LEU A 442 -14.01 5.40 -12.77
N GLU A 443 -13.72 6.67 -13.04
CA GLU A 443 -12.39 7.26 -12.91
C GLU A 443 -12.38 8.36 -11.84
N PHE A 444 -11.34 8.41 -11.00
CA PHE A 444 -11.23 9.37 -9.91
C PHE A 444 -9.81 9.45 -9.35
N THR A 445 -9.44 10.59 -8.78
CA THR A 445 -8.20 10.82 -8.03
C THR A 445 -8.47 10.67 -6.53
N LEU A 446 -7.58 9.99 -5.80
CA LEU A 446 -7.52 10.02 -4.33
C LEU A 446 -6.14 10.50 -3.86
N PRO A 447 -6.04 11.23 -2.74
CA PRO A 447 -4.76 11.57 -2.13
C PRO A 447 -4.01 10.34 -1.59
N LYS A 448 -2.73 10.51 -1.26
CA LYS A 448 -1.89 9.44 -0.70
C LYS A 448 -2.44 8.89 0.62
N ALA A 449 -2.07 7.64 0.91
CA ALA A 449 -2.58 6.84 2.02
C ALA A 449 -4.11 6.62 2.08
N ALA A 450 -4.91 7.11 1.12
CA ALA A 450 -6.31 6.71 0.94
C ALA A 450 -6.42 5.40 0.13
N TYR A 451 -7.55 4.69 0.26
CA TYR A 451 -7.74 3.38 -0.36
C TYR A 451 -8.98 3.33 -1.25
N ALA A 452 -8.79 3.08 -2.55
CA ALA A 452 -9.89 2.94 -3.50
C ALA A 452 -10.89 1.85 -3.11
N THR A 453 -10.46 0.75 -2.46
CA THR A 453 -11.41 -0.28 -1.95
C THR A 453 -12.37 0.26 -0.89
N MET A 454 -11.97 1.25 -0.09
CA MET A 454 -12.86 1.89 0.89
C MET A 454 -13.76 2.95 0.24
N ALA A 455 -13.24 3.66 -0.76
CA ALA A 455 -14.02 4.61 -1.55
C ALA A 455 -15.15 3.91 -2.34
N ILE A 456 -14.84 2.80 -3.02
CA ILE A 456 -15.81 1.98 -3.74
C ILE A 456 -16.81 1.30 -2.79
N ARG A 457 -16.36 0.81 -1.62
CA ARG A 457 -17.26 0.26 -0.58
C ARG A 457 -18.30 1.28 -0.11
N GLU A 458 -17.97 2.56 -0.06
CA GLU A 458 -18.92 3.61 0.30
C GLU A 458 -19.95 3.85 -0.81
N LEU A 459 -19.48 3.99 -2.05
CA LEU A 459 -20.35 4.15 -3.24
C LEU A 459 -21.32 2.97 -3.44
N MET A 460 -20.88 1.75 -3.11
CA MET A 460 -21.67 0.53 -3.31
C MET A 460 -22.76 0.27 -2.26
N LYS A 461 -22.93 1.14 -1.25
CA LYS A 461 -24.01 0.99 -0.26
C LYS A 461 -25.41 1.00 -0.89
N ASP A 462 -25.60 1.84 -1.90
CA ASP A 462 -26.87 2.03 -2.61
C ASP A 462 -26.92 1.28 -3.97
N VAL A 463 -25.90 0.47 -4.28
CA VAL A 463 -25.74 -0.16 -5.60
C VAL A 463 -25.65 -1.68 -5.47
N THR A 464 -26.77 -2.36 -5.77
CA THR A 464 -26.81 -3.82 -5.88
C THR A 464 -25.99 -4.28 -7.09
N VAL A 465 -24.94 -5.04 -6.83
CA VAL A 465 -24.27 -5.92 -7.81
C VAL A 465 -24.87 -7.31 -7.65
N VAL A 466 -25.19 -7.97 -8.77
CA VAL A 466 -25.65 -9.37 -8.77
C VAL A 466 -24.44 -10.28 -8.69
N GLN A 467 -24.55 -11.37 -7.90
CA GLN A 467 -23.54 -12.42 -7.79
C GLN A 467 -23.81 -13.55 -8.77
#